data_AF-A0AAE3IDL2-F1
#
_entry.id   AF-A0AAE3IDL2-F1
#
_cell.length_a   1.000
_cell.length_b   1.000
_cell.length_c   1.000
_cell.angle_alpha   90.00
_cell.angle_beta   90.00
_cell.angle_gamma   90.00
#
_symmetry.space_group_name_H-M   'P 1'
#
loop_
_entity.id
_entity.type
_entity.pdbx_description
1 polymer ?
#
loop_
_entity_poly.entity_id
_entity_poly.type
_entity_poly.pdbx_seq_one_letter_code
_entity_poly.pdbx_strand_id
1 'polypeptide(L)' 'MDTFELEGQEIIDREAKEFGGSAHVTVPKDWRGADVKVIRVTDPDETDDEE' A
#
# COMPACT_ATOMS: atom_id res chain seq x y z
N MET A 1 3.29 -6.96 10.38
CA MET A 1 3.42 -5.63 9.74
C MET A 1 4.88 -5.51 9.45
N ASP A 2 5.17 -5.77 8.20
CA ASP A 2 6.50 -6.11 7.74
C ASP A 2 6.95 -4.89 6.96
N THR A 3 7.91 -4.17 7.52
CA THR A 3 8.51 -2.98 6.91
C THR A 3 9.79 -3.42 6.22
N PHE A 4 9.99 -2.98 4.98
CA PHE A 4 11.16 -3.31 4.18
C PHE A 4 11.86 -2.02 3.74
N GLU A 5 13.18 -2.06 3.60
CA GLU A 5 13.97 -0.94 3.08
C GLU A 5 14.49 -1.30 1.69
N LEU A 6 14.19 -0.47 0.69
CA LEU A 6 14.71 -0.59 -0.67
C LEU A 6 15.32 0.75 -1.07
N GLU A 7 16.61 0.76 -1.45
CA GLU A 7 17.31 1.99 -1.87
C GLU A 7 17.23 3.16 -0.86
N GLY A 8 17.13 2.85 0.45
CA GLY A 8 16.98 3.84 1.52
C GLY A 8 15.55 4.39 1.67
N GLN A 9 14.58 3.79 0.98
CA GLN A 9 13.17 4.14 1.05
C GLN A 9 12.42 3.09 1.89
N GLU A 10 11.65 3.57 2.86
CA GLU A 10 10.79 2.71 3.68
C GLU A 10 9.56 2.27 2.87
N ILE A 11 9.41 0.95 2.69
CA ILE A 11 8.28 0.33 2.01
C ILE A 11 7.42 -0.38 3.06
N ILE A 12 6.12 -0.09 3.01
CA ILE A 12 5.12 -0.81 3.78
C ILE A 12 4.18 -1.54 2.82
N ASP A 13 4.00 -2.83 3.04
CA ASP A 13 2.95 -3.59 2.37
C ASP A 13 1.64 -3.44 3.15
N ARG A 14 0.61 -2.92 2.47
CA ARG A 14 -0.70 -2.64 3.04
C ARG A 14 -1.77 -2.78 1.97
N GLU A 15 -2.83 -3.49 2.33
CA GLU A 15 -4.06 -3.52 1.55
C GLU A 15 -4.73 -2.13 1.57
N ALA A 16 -5.15 -1.67 0.39
CA ALA A 16 -6.02 -0.52 0.26
C ALA A 16 -7.45 -0.91 0.63
N LYS A 17 -8.04 -0.21 1.61
CA LYS A 17 -9.37 -0.53 2.13
C LYS A 17 -10.42 0.41 1.59
N GLU A 18 -11.63 -0.10 1.40
CA GLU A 18 -12.78 0.74 1.06
C GLU A 18 -13.01 1.84 2.11
N PHE A 19 -13.27 3.04 1.62
CA PHE A 19 -13.65 4.19 2.42
C PHE A 19 -14.60 5.08 1.61
N GLY A 20 -15.89 4.86 1.80
CA GLY A 20 -16.92 5.51 1.00
C GLY A 20 -16.75 5.17 -0.49
N GLY A 21 -16.54 6.19 -1.32
CA GLY A 21 -16.33 6.03 -2.77
C GLY A 21 -14.86 5.88 -3.20
N SER A 22 -13.93 5.72 -2.26
CA SER A 22 -12.49 5.64 -2.53
C SER A 22 -11.81 4.51 -1.76
N ALA A 23 -10.57 4.17 -2.12
CA ALA A 23 -9.74 3.25 -1.35
C ALA A 23 -8.65 4.03 -0.58
N HIS A 24 -8.40 3.65 0.67
CA HIS A 24 -7.40 4.26 1.55
C HIS A 24 -6.32 3.25 1.96
N VAL A 25 -5.06 3.69 1.92
CA VAL A 25 -3.94 3.01 2.58
C VAL A 25 -3.57 3.81 3.83
N THR A 26 -3.47 3.14 4.98
CA THR A 26 -3.06 3.80 6.23
C THR A 26 -1.56 3.72 6.41
N VAL A 27 -0.91 4.88 6.47
CA VAL A 27 0.55 5.01 6.70
C VAL A 27 0.86 5.29 8.18
N PRO A 28 2.10 5.04 8.66
CA PRO A 28 2.55 5.41 10.00
C PRO A 28 2.31 6.90 10.33
N LYS A 29 2.03 7.20 11.61
CA LYS A 29 1.76 8.59 12.04
C LYS A 29 2.98 9.51 11.88
N ASP A 30 4.18 8.95 11.98
CA ASP A 30 5.45 9.67 11.86
C ASP A 30 5.73 10.17 10.44
N TRP A 31 5.03 9.67 9.42
CA TRP A 31 5.13 10.15 8.03
C TRP A 31 4.35 11.45 7.77
N ARG A 32 3.67 12.01 8.78
CA ARG A 32 2.91 13.26 8.61
C ARG A 32 3.81 14.39 8.14
N GLY A 33 3.46 14.99 7.00
CA GLY A 33 4.19 16.09 6.38
C GLY A 33 5.27 15.64 5.39
N ALA A 34 5.47 14.35 5.19
CA ALA A 34 6.32 13.81 4.12
C ALA A 34 5.54 13.67 2.81
N ASP A 35 6.25 13.78 1.68
CA ASP A 35 5.75 13.38 0.37
C ASP A 35 5.75 11.84 0.27
N VAL A 36 4.61 11.25 -0.11
CA VAL A 36 4.45 9.80 -0.20
C VAL A 36 4.01 9.41 -1.61
N LYS A 37 4.65 8.37 -2.16
CA LYS A 37 4.24 7.72 -3.41
C LYS A 37 3.68 6.34 -3.11
N VAL A 38 2.52 6.02 -3.69
CA VAL A 38 1.91 4.69 -3.61
C VAL A 38 2.20 3.94 -4.91
N ILE A 39 2.60 2.68 -4.80
CA ILE A 39 2.86 1.79 -5.94
C ILE A 39 1.92 0.59 -5.79
N ARG A 40 1.12 0.32 -6.82
CA ARG A 40 0.26 -0.86 -6.87
C ARG A 40 1.11 -2.07 -7.26
N VAL A 41 1.02 -3.15 -6.48
CA VAL A 41 1.79 -4.39 -6.69
C VAL A 41 0.94 -5.58 -7.11
N THR A 42 -0.39 -5.51 -6.93
CA THR A 42 -1.37 -6.52 -7.36
C THR A 42 -2.61 -5.86 -7.96
N ASP A 43 -3.31 -6.54 -8.87
CA ASP A 43 -4.62 -6.10 -9.34
C ASP A 43 -5.73 -6.63 -8.40
N PRO A 44 -6.72 -5.80 -8.01
CA PRO A 44 -7.75 -6.20 -7.05
C PRO A 44 -8.76 -7.23 -7.60
N ASP A 45 -8.79 -7.40 -8.92
CA ASP A 45 -9.68 -8.30 -9.67
C ASP A 45 -8.95 -9.57 -10.17
N GLU A 46 -7.70 -9.80 -9.78
CA GLU A 46 -7.04 -11.10 -9.98
C GLU A 46 -7.61 -12.10 -8.96
N THR A 47 -8.80 -12.62 -9.22
CA THR A 47 -9.11 -13.97 -8.76
C THR A 47 -8.15 -14.89 -9.48
N ASP A 48 -7.35 -15.60 -8.70
CA ASP A 48 -6.53 -16.74 -9.11
C ASP A 48 -7.40 -17.74 -9.89
N ASP A 49 -7.51 -17.52 -11.20
CA ASP A 49 -8.10 -18.44 -12.16
C ASP A 49 -6.92 -19.25 -12.73
N GLU A 50 -6.28 -20.02 -11.86
CA GLU A 50 -5.41 -21.13 -12.25
C GLU A 50 -6.28 -22.35 -12.55
N GLU A 51 -6.55 -22.61 -13.83
CA GLU A 51 -6.93 -23.92 -14.38
C GLU A 51 -5.70 -24.69 -14.86
#